data_AF-A0A0W1D704-F1
#
_entry.id   AF-A0A0W1D704-F1
#
_cell.length_a   1.000
_cell.length_b   1.000
_cell.length_c   1.000
_cell.angle_alpha   90.00
_cell.angle_beta   90.00
_cell.angle_gamma   90.00
#
_symmetry.space_group_name_H-M   'P 1'
#
loop_
_entity.id
_entity.type
_entity.pdbx_description
1 polymer ?
#
loop_
_entity_poly.entity_id
_entity_poly.type
_entity_poly.pdbx_seq_one_letter_code
_entity_poly.pdbx_strand_id
1 'polypeptide(L)'
;MADFDRHASELPWGWWFRANPRGYEDAAGRHWSSVRDAFWEGELGFPPVHFAPEQHELMLRVMTAINASWFGTESNHDVFGGDMMFWRFYQCWLASIGMVETSEGRNVFDGGLSSLGKSVLMMLQATREPEFERLPIAAVVAAVSASAGPDAEARERALNTFEQQVGFRRHLFARENLGRRYLVTLTGLKVGARMPTRNIAWSQSFADANSRDDLFAWLAGRVHRWDDWGEIAYRKGASALTSHLLSVIVGAGGLAR
;
A
#
# COMPACT_ATOMS: atom_id res chain seq x y z
N MET A 1 30.84 1.59 18.60
CA MET A 1 29.52 2.07 18.14
C MET A 1 28.57 0.91 18.28
N ALA A 2 27.47 1.10 19.03
CA ALA A 2 26.50 0.03 19.25
C ALA A 2 25.92 -0.44 17.92
N ASP A 3 26.03 -1.75 17.66
CA ASP A 3 25.39 -2.41 16.53
C ASP A 3 23.89 -2.46 16.86
N PHE A 4 23.17 -1.39 16.50
CA PHE A 4 21.73 -1.36 16.62
C PHE A 4 21.18 -2.51 15.78
N ASP A 5 20.36 -3.36 16.37
CA ASP A 5 19.76 -4.51 15.70
C ASP A 5 18.94 -4.02 14.49
N ARG A 6 19.55 -4.05 13.31
CA ARG A 6 19.01 -3.51 12.05
C ARG A 6 17.78 -4.29 11.59
N HIS A 7 17.46 -5.40 12.27
CA HIS A 7 16.45 -6.37 11.89
C HIS A 7 15.31 -6.48 12.91
N ALA A 8 15.13 -5.44 13.74
CA ALA A 8 14.02 -5.34 14.66
C ALA A 8 12.67 -5.55 13.93
N SER A 9 11.92 -6.56 14.37
CA SER A 9 10.66 -7.00 13.76
C SER A 9 9.54 -5.95 13.83
N GLU A 10 9.72 -4.87 14.59
CA GLU A 10 8.73 -3.81 14.80
C GLU A 10 8.92 -2.62 13.83
N LEU A 11 10.01 -2.58 13.06
CA LEU A 11 10.31 -1.49 12.15
C LEU A 11 10.47 -1.99 10.71
N PRO A 12 10.03 -1.22 9.70
CA PRO A 12 10.27 -1.57 8.31
C PRO A 12 11.76 -1.53 8.00
N TRP A 13 12.21 -2.48 7.18
CA TRP A 13 13.59 -2.53 6.72
C TRP A 13 13.97 -1.22 6.03
N GLY A 14 15.17 -0.71 6.32
CA GLY A 14 15.63 0.58 5.82
C GLY A 14 15.22 1.79 6.68
N TRP A 15 14.64 1.59 7.87
CA TRP A 15 14.30 2.68 8.79
C TRP A 15 15.51 3.54 9.19
N TRP A 16 16.73 3.00 9.09
CA TRP A 16 17.99 3.68 9.39
C TRP A 16 18.57 4.51 8.24
N PHE A 17 17.96 4.48 7.04
CA PHE A 17 18.44 5.28 5.92
C PHE A 17 18.27 6.77 6.19
N ARG A 18 19.26 7.56 5.76
CA ARG A 18 19.16 9.01 5.78
C ARG A 18 18.49 9.47 4.49
N ALA A 19 17.32 10.08 4.63
CA ALA A 19 16.64 10.69 3.51
C ALA A 19 17.32 12.00 3.12
N ASN A 20 17.69 12.12 1.85
CA ASN A 20 18.25 13.31 1.22
C ASN A 20 17.34 13.73 0.04
N PRO A 21 17.41 15.00 -0.44
CA PRO A 21 16.60 15.45 -1.58
C PRO A 21 16.83 14.65 -2.88
N ARG A 22 17.91 13.88 -2.95
CA ARG A 22 18.30 13.05 -4.09
C ARG A 22 18.03 11.55 -3.90
N GLY A 23 17.51 11.12 -2.75
CA GLY A 23 17.25 9.70 -2.45
C GLY A 23 17.56 9.31 -1.01
N TYR A 24 18.11 8.11 -0.83
CA TYR A 24 18.43 7.51 0.46
C TYR A 24 19.93 7.23 0.58
N GLU A 25 20.52 7.55 1.72
CA GLU A 25 21.94 7.28 2.01
C GLU A 25 22.04 6.23 3.11
N ASP A 26 22.88 5.22 2.89
CA ASP A 26 23.13 4.15 3.85
C ASP A 26 24.25 4.44 4.84
N ALA A 27 24.43 3.57 5.83
CA ALA A 27 25.47 3.73 6.84
C ALA A 27 26.90 3.63 6.27
N ALA A 28 27.06 3.08 5.07
CA ALA A 28 28.32 2.99 4.33
C ALA A 28 28.53 4.19 3.38
N GLY A 29 27.60 5.16 3.35
CA GLY A 29 27.65 6.34 2.47
C GLY A 29 27.23 6.06 1.02
N ARG A 30 26.69 4.87 0.72
CA ARG A 30 26.13 4.56 -0.61
C ARG A 30 24.79 5.29 -0.77
N HIS A 31 24.55 5.76 -1.98
CA HIS A 31 23.36 6.52 -2.34
C HIS A 31 22.44 5.65 -3.21
N TRP A 32 21.15 5.66 -2.86
CA TRP A 32 20.12 4.83 -3.47
C TRP A 32 18.94 5.71 -3.91
N SER A 33 18.35 5.42 -5.07
CA SER A 33 17.15 6.11 -5.56
C SER A 33 15.92 5.80 -4.70
N SER A 34 15.80 4.57 -4.21
CA SER A 34 14.72 4.15 -3.32
C SER A 34 15.20 3.13 -2.28
N VAL A 35 14.40 2.94 -1.22
CA VAL A 35 14.63 1.89 -0.22
C VAL A 35 14.55 0.50 -0.86
N ARG A 36 13.74 0.33 -1.92
CA ARG A 36 13.63 -0.92 -2.68
C ARG A 36 14.90 -1.21 -3.48
N ASP A 37 15.51 -0.19 -4.07
CA ASP A 37 16.79 -0.36 -4.79
C ASP A 37 17.92 -0.68 -3.82
N ALA A 38 17.93 -0.02 -2.66
CA ALA A 38 18.88 -0.33 -1.59
C ALA A 38 18.73 -1.78 -1.09
N PHE A 39 17.50 -2.29 -1.06
CA PHE A 39 17.23 -3.69 -0.72
C PHE A 39 17.68 -4.64 -1.85
N TRP A 40 17.26 -4.39 -3.09
CA TRP A 40 17.54 -5.24 -4.24
C TRP A 40 19.04 -5.33 -4.56
N GLU A 41 19.70 -4.19 -4.73
CA GLU A 41 21.10 -4.13 -5.13
C GLU A 41 22.04 -4.19 -3.92
N GLY A 42 21.64 -3.55 -2.82
CA GLY A 42 22.50 -3.40 -1.65
C GLY A 42 22.48 -4.61 -0.71
N GLU A 43 21.29 -5.10 -0.37
CA GLU A 43 21.12 -6.20 0.60
C GLU A 43 21.12 -7.57 -0.09
N LEU A 44 20.35 -7.72 -1.17
CA LEU A 44 20.27 -8.98 -1.92
C LEU A 44 21.43 -9.17 -2.90
N GLY A 45 22.15 -8.10 -3.24
CA GLY A 45 23.28 -8.16 -4.16
C GLY A 45 22.89 -8.41 -5.63
N PHE A 46 21.64 -8.15 -6.00
CA PHE A 46 21.20 -8.30 -7.38
C PHE A 46 21.66 -7.14 -8.26
N PRO A 47 21.87 -7.37 -9.56
CA PRO A 47 22.14 -6.28 -10.48
C PRO A 47 20.88 -5.40 -10.68
N PRO A 48 21.06 -4.12 -11.04
CA PRO A 48 19.95 -3.26 -11.46
C PRO A 48 19.30 -3.84 -12.71
N VAL A 49 18.03 -4.21 -12.60
CA VAL A 49 17.23 -4.78 -13.69
C VAL A 49 15.88 -4.10 -13.77
N HIS A 50 15.35 -3.94 -14.98
CA HIS A 50 14.08 -3.26 -15.21
C HIS A 50 12.86 -3.99 -14.61
N PHE A 51 12.98 -5.29 -14.35
CA PHE A 51 11.91 -6.11 -13.77
C PHE A 51 12.04 -6.31 -12.25
N ALA A 52 12.89 -5.54 -11.57
CA ALA A 52 13.00 -5.58 -10.12
C ALA A 52 11.66 -5.29 -9.40
N PRO A 53 10.81 -4.35 -9.85
CA PRO A 53 9.48 -4.13 -9.27
C PRO A 53 8.60 -5.38 -9.21
N GLU A 54 8.58 -6.18 -10.28
CA GLU A 54 7.83 -7.44 -10.38
C GLU A 54 8.36 -8.48 -9.40
N GLN A 55 9.68 -8.55 -9.21
CA GLN A 55 10.29 -9.46 -8.24
C GLN A 55 9.99 -9.03 -6.80
N HIS A 56 9.99 -7.73 -6.51
CA HIS A 56 9.55 -7.22 -5.21
C HIS A 56 8.08 -7.54 -4.92
N GLU A 57 7.21 -7.43 -5.92
CA GLU A 57 5.79 -7.77 -5.79
C GLU A 57 5.60 -9.29 -5.61
N LEU A 58 6.34 -10.12 -6.34
CA LEU A 58 6.32 -11.57 -6.15
C LEU A 58 6.74 -11.94 -4.72
N MET A 59 7.85 -11.36 -4.25
CA MET A 59 8.33 -11.57 -2.91
C MET A 59 7.32 -11.10 -1.85
N LEU A 60 6.71 -9.93 -2.04
CA LEU A 60 5.64 -9.44 -1.17
C LEU A 60 4.49 -10.45 -1.06
N ARG A 61 4.03 -11.02 -2.18
CA ARG A 61 2.93 -12.00 -2.20
C ARG A 61 3.31 -13.29 -1.49
N VAL A 62 4.50 -13.82 -1.77
CA VAL A 62 4.98 -15.05 -1.12
C VAL A 62 5.16 -14.85 0.38
N MET A 63 5.79 -13.75 0.80
CA MET A 63 5.99 -13.45 2.23
C MET A 63 4.67 -13.19 2.94
N THR A 64 3.69 -12.55 2.28
CA THR A 64 2.34 -12.38 2.83
C THR A 64 1.65 -13.74 3.02
N ALA A 65 1.77 -14.66 2.04
CA ALA A 65 1.22 -16.00 2.16
C ALA A 65 1.85 -16.80 3.32
N ILE A 66 3.16 -16.70 3.51
CA ILE A 66 3.87 -17.32 4.64
C ILE A 66 3.42 -16.69 5.98
N ASN A 67 3.29 -15.36 6.04
CA ASN A 67 2.92 -14.65 7.27
C ASN A 67 1.46 -14.85 7.68
N ALA A 68 0.57 -15.11 6.72
CA ALA A 68 -0.86 -15.16 6.96
C ALA A 68 -1.34 -16.41 7.72
N SER A 69 -0.48 -17.43 7.97
CA SER A 69 -0.87 -18.72 8.58
C SER A 69 -2.26 -19.17 8.08
N TRP A 70 -2.40 -19.27 6.76
CA TRP A 70 -3.70 -19.27 6.07
C TRP A 70 -4.59 -20.46 6.47
N PHE A 71 -5.78 -20.20 7.00
CA PHE A 71 -6.82 -21.18 7.34
C PHE A 71 -7.91 -21.23 6.24
N GLY A 72 -7.57 -21.70 5.04
CA GLY A 72 -8.50 -21.77 3.90
C GLY A 72 -8.13 -22.83 2.86
N THR A 73 -9.05 -23.12 1.93
CA THR A 73 -8.96 -24.21 0.92
C THR A 73 -8.07 -23.92 -0.29
N GLU A 74 -7.63 -22.68 -0.48
CA GLU A 74 -6.61 -22.31 -1.48
C GLU A 74 -5.22 -22.55 -0.89
N SER A 75 -4.34 -23.20 -1.66
CA SER A 75 -3.04 -23.63 -1.17
C SER A 75 -1.99 -22.58 -1.46
N ASN A 76 -1.01 -22.38 -0.56
CA ASN A 76 0.04 -21.36 -0.69
C ASN A 76 0.81 -21.42 -2.03
N HIS A 77 0.80 -22.56 -2.74
CA HIS A 77 1.41 -22.71 -4.07
C HIS A 77 0.60 -22.10 -5.23
N ASP A 78 -0.62 -21.62 -5.01
CA ASP A 78 -1.45 -20.98 -6.03
C ASP A 78 -0.83 -19.67 -6.54
N VAL A 79 0.07 -19.06 -5.76
CA VAL A 79 0.92 -17.92 -6.18
C VAL A 79 1.76 -18.27 -7.42
N PHE A 80 2.13 -19.54 -7.57
CA PHE A 80 2.88 -20.08 -8.70
C PHE A 80 2.02 -20.95 -9.62
N GLY A 81 0.71 -20.72 -9.66
CA GLY A 81 -0.20 -21.47 -10.52
C GLY A 81 -0.24 -22.98 -10.22
N GLY A 82 0.04 -23.37 -8.96
CA GLY A 82 0.09 -24.77 -8.55
C GLY A 82 1.48 -25.40 -8.57
N ASP A 83 2.53 -24.69 -8.98
CA ASP A 83 3.90 -25.25 -9.01
C ASP A 83 4.49 -25.37 -7.60
N MET A 84 4.34 -26.57 -7.04
CA MET A 84 4.86 -26.91 -5.72
C MET A 84 6.40 -26.94 -5.67
N MET A 85 7.10 -27.24 -6.76
CA MET A 85 8.56 -27.31 -6.75
C MET A 85 9.15 -25.91 -6.72
N PHE A 86 8.60 -24.99 -7.52
CA PHE A 86 9.02 -23.60 -7.48
C PHE A 86 8.69 -22.94 -6.13
N TRP A 87 7.52 -23.23 -5.56
CA TRP A 87 7.16 -22.81 -4.20
C TRP A 87 8.17 -23.25 -3.14
N ARG A 88 8.63 -24.52 -3.20
CA ARG A 88 9.64 -25.05 -2.26
C ARG A 88 11.01 -24.42 -2.50
N PHE A 89 11.44 -24.29 -3.75
CA PHE A 89 12.70 -23.64 -4.09
C PHE A 89 12.73 -22.19 -3.58
N TYR A 90 11.64 -21.44 -3.78
CA TYR A 90 11.54 -20.06 -3.34
C TYR A 90 11.63 -19.93 -1.82
N GLN A 91 11.00 -20.84 -1.06
CA GLN A 91 11.15 -20.87 0.40
C GLN A 91 12.57 -21.24 0.85
N CYS A 92 13.24 -22.18 0.18
CA CYS A 92 14.64 -22.49 0.46
C CYS A 92 15.53 -21.26 0.20
N TRP A 93 15.26 -20.52 -0.86
CA TRP A 93 15.96 -19.27 -1.14
C TRP A 93 15.68 -18.21 -0.06
N LEU A 94 14.42 -17.97 0.31
CA LEU A 94 14.06 -17.05 1.39
C LEU A 94 14.71 -17.43 2.73
N ALA A 95 14.80 -18.72 3.04
CA ALA A 95 15.53 -19.20 4.21
C ALA A 95 17.03 -18.94 4.11
N SER A 96 17.64 -19.11 2.93
CA SER A 96 19.07 -18.84 2.73
C SER A 96 19.47 -17.38 2.94
N ILE A 97 18.54 -16.44 2.68
CA ILE A 97 18.73 -15.01 2.93
C ILE A 97 18.13 -14.56 4.29
N GLY A 98 17.78 -15.52 5.16
CA GLY A 98 17.35 -15.24 6.53
C GLY A 98 15.93 -14.69 6.69
N MET A 99 15.07 -14.75 5.67
CA MET A 99 13.69 -14.23 5.72
C MET A 99 12.70 -15.18 6.41
N VAL A 100 13.03 -16.47 6.49
CA VAL A 100 12.21 -17.51 7.13
C VAL A 100 12.96 -18.09 8.31
N GLU A 101 12.25 -18.42 9.39
CA GLU A 101 12.84 -19.05 10.57
C GLU A 101 13.29 -20.49 10.28
N THR A 102 14.56 -20.78 10.53
CA THR A 102 15.14 -22.12 10.47
C THR A 102 15.58 -22.56 11.88
N SER A 103 14.64 -22.82 12.78
CA SER A 103 14.96 -23.36 14.10
C SER A 103 15.23 -24.86 14.03
N GLU A 104 16.17 -25.38 14.83
CA GLU A 104 16.40 -26.83 14.95
C GLU A 104 15.08 -27.58 15.19
N GLY A 105 14.73 -28.49 14.29
CA GLY A 105 13.52 -29.32 14.37
C GLY A 105 12.27 -28.76 13.67
N ARG A 106 12.28 -27.54 13.12
CA ARG A 106 11.22 -27.07 12.20
C ARG A 106 11.67 -27.24 10.76
N ASN A 107 10.81 -27.81 9.93
CA ASN A 107 11.02 -27.84 8.50
C ASN A 107 10.96 -26.41 7.95
N VAL A 108 11.81 -26.06 6.97
CA VAL A 108 11.82 -24.74 6.33
C VAL A 108 10.44 -24.35 5.78
N PHE A 109 9.63 -25.35 5.44
CA PHE A 109 8.28 -25.21 4.90
C PHE A 109 7.19 -24.99 5.96
N ASP A 110 7.51 -25.20 7.24
CA ASP A 110 6.60 -25.00 8.39
C ASP A 110 7.01 -23.78 9.24
N GLY A 111 8.13 -23.13 8.89
CA GLY A 111 8.64 -21.94 9.57
C GLY A 111 7.90 -20.67 9.14
N GLY A 112 7.58 -19.81 10.11
CA GLY A 112 7.07 -18.46 9.84
C GLY A 112 8.18 -17.51 9.38
N LEU A 113 7.80 -16.27 9.05
CA LEU A 113 8.78 -15.22 8.76
C LEU A 113 9.63 -14.90 10.00
N SER A 114 10.94 -14.78 9.78
CA SER A 114 11.90 -14.29 10.79
C SER A 114 11.66 -12.82 11.13
N SER A 115 12.37 -12.28 12.13
CA SER A 115 12.33 -10.85 12.44
C SER A 115 12.73 -9.97 11.25
N LEU A 116 13.78 -10.38 10.53
CA LEU A 116 14.19 -9.76 9.26
C LEU A 116 13.09 -9.87 8.20
N GLY A 117 12.52 -11.06 8.02
CA GLY A 117 11.43 -11.30 7.07
C GLY A 117 10.22 -10.41 7.34
N LYS A 118 9.82 -10.25 8.60
CA LYS A 118 8.74 -9.35 9.01
C LYS A 118 9.08 -7.88 8.72
N SER A 119 10.30 -7.47 9.02
CA SER A 119 10.81 -6.12 8.74
C SER A 119 10.79 -5.79 7.24
N VAL A 120 11.24 -6.74 6.40
CA VAL A 120 11.22 -6.62 4.94
C VAL A 120 9.80 -6.65 4.39
N LEU A 121 8.93 -7.51 4.90
CA LEU A 121 7.51 -7.54 4.52
C LEU A 121 6.86 -6.18 4.77
N MET A 122 7.07 -5.57 5.94
CA MET A 122 6.56 -4.23 6.24
C MET A 122 7.11 -3.16 5.29
N MET A 123 8.39 -3.22 4.94
CA MET A 123 8.98 -2.30 3.96
C MET A 123 8.32 -2.48 2.58
N LEU A 124 8.16 -3.71 2.10
CA LEU A 124 7.54 -3.99 0.80
C LEU A 124 6.09 -3.52 0.75
N GLN A 125 5.34 -3.71 1.83
CA GLN A 125 3.96 -3.22 1.96
C GLN A 125 3.92 -1.69 1.94
N ALA A 126 4.79 -1.02 2.69
CA ALA A 126 4.81 0.45 2.79
C ALA A 126 5.30 1.15 1.51
N THR A 127 6.12 0.46 0.72
CA THR A 127 6.73 1.00 -0.52
C THR A 127 6.09 0.42 -1.79
N ARG A 128 4.95 -0.27 -1.68
CA ARG A 128 4.29 -0.92 -2.81
C ARG A 128 3.99 0.07 -3.94
N GLU A 129 4.30 -0.35 -5.15
CA GLU A 129 4.10 0.48 -6.33
C GLU A 129 2.62 0.45 -6.77
N PRO A 130 2.02 1.60 -7.11
CA PRO A 130 0.59 1.71 -7.41
C PRO A 130 0.09 0.76 -8.50
N GLU A 131 0.94 0.47 -9.50
CA GLU A 131 0.61 -0.40 -10.63
C GLU A 131 0.34 -1.85 -10.25
N PHE A 132 0.91 -2.32 -9.12
CA PHE A 132 0.69 -3.69 -8.63
C PHE A 132 -0.41 -3.77 -7.56
N GLU A 133 -0.95 -2.65 -7.10
CA GLU A 133 -2.07 -2.65 -6.14
C GLU A 133 -3.34 -3.19 -6.82
N ARG A 134 -3.76 -4.39 -6.44
CA ARG A 134 -5.08 -4.92 -6.85
C ARG A 134 -6.16 -3.95 -6.41
N LEU A 135 -6.87 -3.38 -7.37
CA LEU A 135 -8.03 -2.56 -7.08
C LEU A 135 -9.11 -3.46 -6.48
N PRO A 136 -9.80 -3.03 -5.42
CA PRO A 136 -10.90 -3.79 -4.84
C PRO A 136 -12.14 -3.66 -5.74
N ILE A 137 -12.09 -4.17 -6.98
CA ILE A 137 -13.11 -3.96 -8.02
C ILE A 137 -14.50 -4.36 -7.52
N ALA A 138 -14.62 -5.46 -6.77
CA ALA A 138 -15.89 -5.87 -6.18
C ALA A 138 -16.45 -4.82 -5.20
N ALA A 139 -15.63 -4.27 -4.31
CA ALA A 139 -16.06 -3.21 -3.40
C ALA A 139 -16.25 -1.86 -4.09
N VAL A 140 -15.49 -1.55 -5.14
CA VAL A 140 -15.72 -0.38 -6.00
C VAL A 140 -17.10 -0.49 -6.65
N VAL A 141 -17.41 -1.63 -7.26
CA VAL A 141 -18.71 -1.88 -7.91
C VAL A 141 -19.83 -1.82 -6.87
N ALA A 142 -19.65 -2.43 -5.69
CA ALA A 142 -20.64 -2.37 -4.62
C ALA A 142 -20.86 -0.95 -4.10
N ALA A 143 -19.80 -0.18 -3.86
CA ALA A 143 -19.86 1.20 -3.39
C ALA A 143 -20.54 2.12 -4.42
N VAL A 144 -20.19 2.00 -5.70
CA VAL A 144 -20.80 2.78 -6.79
C VAL A 144 -22.28 2.41 -6.97
N SER A 145 -22.59 1.11 -7.00
CA SER A 145 -23.97 0.62 -7.21
C SER A 145 -24.89 0.97 -6.03
N ALA A 146 -24.41 0.82 -4.79
CA ALA A 146 -25.20 1.15 -3.60
C ALA A 146 -25.42 2.66 -3.45
N SER A 147 -24.49 3.49 -3.94
CA SER A 147 -24.64 4.95 -3.92
C SER A 147 -25.63 5.48 -4.95
N ALA A 148 -25.92 4.72 -6.01
CA ALA A 148 -26.98 5.01 -6.97
C ALA A 148 -28.36 4.48 -6.53
N GLY A 149 -28.43 3.68 -5.46
CA GLY A 149 -29.66 3.11 -4.92
C GLY A 149 -30.30 3.97 -3.83
N PRO A 150 -31.62 3.82 -3.57
CA PRO A 150 -32.34 4.60 -2.55
C PRO A 150 -32.11 4.12 -1.10
N ASP A 151 -31.43 2.98 -0.91
CA ASP A 151 -31.21 2.37 0.41
C ASP A 151 -29.96 2.94 1.09
N ALA A 152 -30.19 3.84 2.05
CA ALA A 152 -29.15 4.50 2.82
C ALA A 152 -28.32 3.52 3.69
N GLU A 153 -28.91 2.44 4.20
CA GLU A 153 -28.19 1.47 5.04
C GLU A 153 -27.29 0.57 4.19
N ALA A 154 -27.77 0.15 3.01
CA ALA A 154 -26.94 -0.58 2.05
C ALA A 154 -25.78 0.27 1.54
N ARG A 155 -26.04 1.55 1.27
CA ARG A 155 -25.03 2.53 0.87
C ARG A 155 -23.93 2.67 1.91
N GLU A 156 -24.29 2.93 3.17
CA GLU A 156 -23.32 3.10 4.25
C GLU A 156 -22.47 1.83 4.48
N ARG A 157 -23.08 0.63 4.42
CA ARG A 157 -22.36 -0.64 4.52
C ARG A 157 -21.36 -0.85 3.38
N ALA A 158 -21.75 -0.51 2.15
CA ALA A 158 -20.88 -0.64 0.98
C ALA A 158 -19.69 0.33 1.05
N LEU A 159 -19.93 1.58 1.46
CA LEU A 159 -18.87 2.59 1.63
C LEU A 159 -17.89 2.21 2.75
N ASN A 160 -18.37 1.73 3.90
CA ASN A 160 -17.51 1.26 4.99
C ASN A 160 -16.67 0.04 4.60
N THR A 161 -17.25 -0.90 3.86
CA THR A 161 -16.53 -2.08 3.34
C THR A 161 -15.44 -1.65 2.36
N PHE A 162 -15.74 -0.69 1.47
CA PHE A 162 -14.78 -0.14 0.54
C PHE A 162 -13.63 0.57 1.26
N GLU A 163 -13.91 1.45 2.24
CA GLU A 163 -12.91 2.16 3.04
C GLU A 163 -11.92 1.19 3.74
N GLN A 164 -12.43 0.09 4.31
CA GLN A 164 -11.59 -0.94 4.90
C GLN A 164 -10.65 -1.60 3.88
N GLN A 165 -11.11 -1.82 2.65
CA GLN A 165 -10.33 -2.48 1.60
C GLN A 165 -9.29 -1.56 0.95
N VAL A 166 -9.52 -0.23 0.93
CA VAL A 166 -8.56 0.74 0.39
C VAL A 166 -7.64 1.37 1.45
N GLY A 167 -7.82 1.02 2.73
CA GLY A 167 -7.14 1.65 3.86
C GLY A 167 -5.60 1.55 3.85
N PHE A 168 -5.02 0.67 3.03
CA PHE A 168 -3.57 0.47 2.90
C PHE A 168 -2.91 1.25 1.76
N ARG A 169 -3.69 1.92 0.89
CA ARG A 169 -3.14 2.67 -0.25
C ARG A 169 -2.24 3.82 0.19
N ARG A 170 -1.28 4.18 -0.67
CA ARG A 170 -0.36 5.31 -0.46
C ARG A 170 -1.09 6.65 -0.38
N HIS A 171 -2.06 6.86 -1.27
CA HIS A 171 -2.98 8.00 -1.25
C HIS A 171 -4.40 7.50 -1.01
N LEU A 172 -5.01 7.98 0.06
CA LEU A 172 -6.30 7.50 0.54
C LEU A 172 -7.28 8.67 0.63
N PHE A 173 -8.36 8.59 -0.15
CA PHE A 173 -9.54 9.39 0.17
C PHE A 173 -10.32 8.69 1.29
N ALA A 174 -10.70 9.44 2.31
CA ALA A 174 -11.49 8.94 3.43
C ALA A 174 -12.62 9.91 3.75
N ARG A 175 -13.75 9.38 4.23
CA ARG A 175 -14.81 10.20 4.81
C ARG A 175 -14.49 10.49 6.28
N GLU A 176 -14.69 11.73 6.68
CA GLU A 176 -14.56 12.14 8.07
C GLU A 176 -15.81 12.87 8.54
N ASN A 177 -16.16 12.65 9.80
CA ASN A 177 -17.22 13.36 10.51
C ASN A 177 -16.57 14.17 11.64
N LEU A 178 -16.49 15.49 11.48
CA LEU A 178 -15.86 16.37 12.46
C LEU A 178 -16.92 17.31 13.04
N GLY A 179 -17.57 16.86 14.11
CA GLY A 179 -18.71 17.53 14.72
C GLY A 179 -19.91 17.59 13.77
N ARG A 180 -20.30 18.81 13.36
CA ARG A 180 -21.38 19.05 12.38
C ARG A 180 -20.88 19.20 10.94
N ARG A 181 -19.60 18.92 10.66
CA ARG A 181 -19.02 19.03 9.32
C ARG A 181 -18.76 17.64 8.76
N TYR A 182 -19.22 17.43 7.53
CA TYR A 182 -18.97 16.24 6.74
C TYR A 182 -17.80 16.53 5.81
N LEU A 183 -16.71 15.77 5.90
CA LEU A 183 -15.51 16.01 5.10
C LEU A 183 -15.13 14.80 4.28
N VAL A 184 -14.51 15.05 3.12
CA VAL A 184 -13.67 14.07 2.44
C VAL A 184 -12.23 14.58 2.55
N THR A 185 -11.32 13.75 3.04
CA THR A 185 -9.90 14.05 3.15
C THR A 185 -9.11 13.17 2.20
N LEU A 186 -8.04 13.71 1.63
CA LEU A 186 -7.01 12.95 0.94
C LEU A 186 -5.79 12.91 1.83
N THR A 187 -5.40 11.71 2.25
CA THR A 187 -4.23 11.50 3.08
C THR A 187 -3.14 10.86 2.25
N GLY A 188 -1.94 11.45 2.29
CA GLY A 188 -0.76 10.93 1.61
C GLY A 188 0.36 10.62 2.59
N LEU A 189 1.20 9.63 2.27
CA LEU A 189 2.46 9.40 2.96
C LEU A 189 3.48 10.44 2.50
N LYS A 190 3.96 11.28 3.43
CA LYS A 190 5.01 12.24 3.13
C LYS A 190 6.36 11.52 3.08
N VAL A 191 6.91 11.36 1.88
CA VAL A 191 8.27 10.86 1.68
C VAL A 191 9.26 11.93 2.18
N GLY A 192 10.14 11.56 3.12
CA GLY A 192 11.19 12.43 3.66
C GLY A 192 11.04 12.90 5.12
N ALA A 193 9.99 12.48 5.83
CA ALA A 193 9.91 12.67 7.27
C ALA A 193 10.59 11.50 8.01
N ARG A 194 11.26 11.79 9.14
CA ARG A 194 11.95 10.82 10.01
C ARG A 194 11.02 9.70 10.55
N MET A 195 9.71 9.87 10.37
CA MET A 195 8.64 8.89 10.62
C MET A 195 7.61 9.06 9.49
N PRO A 196 7.16 7.98 8.82
CA PRO A 196 6.14 8.07 7.78
C PRO A 196 4.79 8.41 8.43
N THR A 197 4.52 9.71 8.59
CA THR A 197 3.23 10.19 9.04
C THR A 197 2.33 10.43 7.84
N ARG A 198 1.13 9.84 7.93
CA ARG A 198 0.01 10.14 7.04
C ARG A 198 -0.41 11.59 7.30
N ASN A 199 -0.24 12.45 6.32
CA ASN A 199 -0.65 13.86 6.41
C ASN A 199 -1.81 14.11 5.45
N ILE A 200 -2.75 14.95 5.89
CA ILE A 200 -3.85 15.39 5.04
C ILE A 200 -3.28 16.33 3.98
N ALA A 201 -3.26 15.88 2.73
CA ALA A 201 -2.78 16.62 1.58
C ALA A 201 -3.87 17.50 0.96
N TRP A 202 -5.14 17.14 1.17
CA TRP A 202 -6.30 17.87 0.68
C TRP A 202 -7.54 17.53 1.53
N SER A 203 -8.46 18.47 1.66
CA SER A 203 -9.76 18.22 2.30
C SER A 203 -10.85 19.09 1.68
N GLN A 204 -12.08 18.57 1.69
CA GLN A 204 -13.27 19.29 1.25
C GLN A 204 -14.39 19.05 2.25
N SER A 205 -15.04 20.14 2.69
CA SER A 205 -16.20 20.09 3.58
C SER A 205 -17.51 20.21 2.81
N PHE A 206 -18.56 19.58 3.35
CA PHE A 206 -19.92 19.53 2.82
C PHE A 206 -20.92 19.97 3.91
N ALA A 207 -22.08 20.46 3.45
CA ALA A 207 -23.17 20.88 4.31
C ALA A 207 -23.93 19.69 4.92
N ASP A 208 -23.98 18.56 4.21
CA ASP A 208 -24.72 17.36 4.58
C ASP A 208 -23.94 16.08 4.23
N ALA A 209 -24.35 14.96 4.83
CA ALA A 209 -23.71 13.66 4.66
C ALA A 209 -23.88 13.10 3.24
N ASN A 210 -25.04 13.33 2.61
CA ASN A 210 -25.34 12.77 1.29
C ASN A 210 -24.41 13.37 0.23
N SER A 211 -24.25 14.70 0.23
CA SER A 211 -23.32 15.39 -0.67
C SER A 211 -21.87 14.91 -0.53
N ARG A 212 -21.43 14.62 0.71
CA ARG A 212 -20.10 14.03 0.97
C ARG A 212 -20.01 12.63 0.39
N ASP A 213 -21.01 11.80 0.66
CA ASP A 213 -21.04 10.41 0.25
C ASP A 213 -21.17 10.28 -1.28
N ASP A 214 -21.83 11.23 -1.96
CA ASP A 214 -21.96 11.26 -3.42
C ASP A 214 -20.60 11.52 -4.07
N LEU A 215 -19.85 12.52 -3.55
CA LEU A 215 -18.48 12.74 -3.99
C LEU A 215 -17.61 11.52 -3.69
N PHE A 216 -17.72 10.95 -2.49
CA PHE A 216 -16.89 9.82 -2.09
C PHE A 216 -17.15 8.58 -2.97
N ALA A 217 -18.40 8.30 -3.33
CA ALA A 217 -18.75 7.24 -4.26
C ALA A 217 -18.18 7.48 -5.67
N TRP A 218 -18.23 8.74 -6.14
CA TRP A 218 -17.63 9.13 -7.42
C TRP A 218 -16.11 8.94 -7.43
N LEU A 219 -15.45 9.25 -6.30
CA LEU A 219 -14.03 9.00 -6.08
C LEU A 219 -13.73 7.50 -6.03
N ALA A 220 -14.55 6.71 -5.35
CA ALA A 220 -14.42 5.24 -5.24
C ALA A 220 -14.45 4.58 -6.63
N GLY A 221 -15.34 5.00 -7.51
CA GLY A 221 -15.39 4.57 -8.92
C GLY A 221 -14.12 4.87 -9.72
N ARG A 222 -13.23 5.71 -9.19
CA ARG A 222 -11.97 6.14 -9.80
C ARG A 222 -10.77 5.88 -8.88
N VAL A 223 -10.85 4.84 -8.04
CA VAL A 223 -9.77 4.43 -7.13
C VAL A 223 -8.41 4.28 -7.83
N HIS A 224 -8.40 3.86 -9.10
CA HIS A 224 -7.20 3.74 -9.92
C HIS A 224 -6.44 5.06 -10.16
N ARG A 225 -7.08 6.22 -9.97
CA ARG A 225 -6.48 7.56 -10.18
C ARG A 225 -6.05 8.25 -8.89
N TRP A 226 -6.28 7.62 -7.74
CA TRP A 226 -6.03 8.28 -6.45
C TRP A 226 -4.56 8.64 -6.25
N ASP A 227 -3.64 7.83 -6.79
CA ASP A 227 -2.22 8.11 -6.71
C ASP A 227 -1.80 9.30 -7.60
N ASP A 228 -2.31 9.38 -8.82
CA ASP A 228 -2.10 10.54 -9.71
C ASP A 228 -2.62 11.83 -9.07
N TRP A 229 -3.81 11.76 -8.46
CA TRP A 229 -4.43 12.88 -7.75
C TRP A 229 -3.65 13.27 -6.48
N GLY A 230 -3.11 12.28 -5.77
CA GLY A 230 -2.17 12.46 -4.68
C GLY A 230 -0.93 13.24 -5.10
N GLU A 231 -0.33 12.88 -6.23
CA GLU A 231 0.83 13.58 -6.78
C GLU A 231 0.48 15.03 -7.22
N ILE A 232 -0.72 15.28 -7.73
CA ILE A 232 -1.19 16.65 -8.02
C ILE A 232 -1.25 17.47 -6.72
N ALA A 233 -1.87 16.94 -5.66
CA ALA A 233 -1.96 17.64 -4.38
C ALA A 233 -0.57 17.87 -3.77
N TYR A 234 0.33 16.91 -3.89
CA TYR A 234 1.70 17.02 -3.38
C TYR A 234 2.54 18.06 -4.15
N ARG A 235 2.55 18.01 -5.49
CA ARG A 235 3.41 18.87 -6.31
C ARG A 235 2.85 20.26 -6.56
N LYS A 236 1.53 20.36 -6.71
CA LYS A 236 0.84 21.59 -7.15
C LYS A 236 -0.08 22.18 -6.07
N GLY A 237 -0.23 21.49 -4.94
CA GLY A 237 -1.03 21.94 -3.80
C GLY A 237 -2.51 21.56 -3.90
N ALA A 238 -3.22 21.74 -2.77
CA ALA A 238 -4.61 21.36 -2.62
C ALA A 238 -5.57 22.06 -3.60
N SER A 239 -5.35 23.34 -3.91
CA SER A 239 -6.21 24.11 -4.83
C SER A 239 -6.14 23.60 -6.28
N ALA A 240 -4.96 23.13 -6.70
CA ALA A 240 -4.77 22.53 -8.01
C ALA A 240 -5.53 21.19 -8.12
N LEU A 241 -5.52 20.39 -7.04
CA LEU A 241 -6.33 19.17 -7.00
C LEU A 241 -7.83 19.48 -7.06
N THR A 242 -8.33 20.45 -6.29
CA THR A 242 -9.75 20.85 -6.35
C THR A 242 -10.16 21.25 -7.76
N SER A 243 -9.35 22.09 -8.42
CA SER A 243 -9.62 22.55 -9.79
C SER A 243 -9.62 21.38 -10.79
N HIS A 244 -8.68 20.45 -10.63
CA HIS A 244 -8.61 19.24 -11.43
C HIS A 244 -9.86 18.35 -11.23
N LEU A 245 -10.24 18.07 -9.99
CA LEU A 245 -11.43 17.27 -9.66
C LEU A 245 -12.69 17.90 -10.25
N LEU A 246 -12.87 19.22 -10.10
CA LEU A 246 -14.00 19.94 -10.71
C LEU A 246 -14.02 19.79 -12.23
N SER A 247 -12.87 19.93 -12.90
CA SER A 247 -12.77 19.75 -14.35
C SER A 247 -13.14 18.33 -14.79
N VAL A 248 -12.71 17.31 -14.03
CA VAL A 248 -13.01 15.90 -14.34
C VAL A 248 -14.49 15.59 -14.09
N ILE A 249 -15.08 16.13 -13.01
CA ILE A 249 -16.51 15.98 -12.69
C ILE A 249 -17.37 16.64 -13.78
N VAL A 250 -17.05 17.88 -14.17
CA VAL A 250 -17.78 18.59 -15.23
C VAL A 250 -17.63 17.88 -16.58
N GLY A 251 -16.42 17.44 -16.91
CA GLY A 251 -16.16 16.68 -18.14
C GLY A 251 -16.87 15.31 -18.19
N ALA A 252 -17.21 14.74 -17.03
CA ALA A 252 -17.98 13.50 -16.92
C ALA A 252 -19.51 13.71 -16.92
N GLY A 253 -19.99 14.95 -17.08
CA GLY A 253 -21.42 15.27 -17.07
C GLY A 253 -22.00 15.57 -15.67
N GLY A 254 -21.16 15.76 -14.66
CA GLY A 254 -21.55 16.02 -13.26
C GLY A 254 -21.51 14.79 -12.37
N LEU A 255 -21.93 14.97 -11.11
CA LEU A 255 -22.20 13.85 -10.20
C LEU A 255 -23.59 13.29 -10.55
N ALA A 256 -23.67 11.99 -10.83
CA ALA A 256 -24.96 11.33 -11.06
C ALA A 256 -25.83 11.48 -9.80
N ARG A 257 -27.09 11.86 -9.98
CA ARG A 257 -28.11 11.92 -8.93
C ARG A 257 -28.80 10.57 -8.75
#